data_AF-A0A952VG64-F1
#
_entry.id   AF-A0A952VG64-F1
#
_cell.length_a   1.000
_cell.length_b   1.000
_cell.length_c   1.000
_cell.angle_alpha   90.00
_cell.angle_beta   90.00
_cell.angle_gamma   90.00
#
_symmetry.space_group_name_H-M   'P 1'
#
loop_
_entity.id
_entity.type
_entity.pdbx_description
1 polymer ?
#
loop_
_entity_poly.entity_id
_entity_poly.type
_entity_poly.pdbx_seq_one_letter_code
_entity_poly.pdbx_strand_id
1 'polypeptide(L)'
;MKRTRRNHGGTFKAQGALAAVKGDKMLAELAEQFSVHPTQITEWKQQLLARAADVFGGTKPPSEAPDLKTLHAKIGQLTLENDFLGRRAHQGGLAERKAMIDRTHPLPIGRQCQLLRLARSTAYYHPRPVSDMTLALMRRIDELHLQYPFAGARMLRDLLRQEGHAIGRRQVATLMRRMGITAVYRMPRTSHRHPAHRIYPYLLRQLTITRSNHVWAADITYIPMQRGFMYLCAILDWASRRVLTWRLSNTLTTDFCLEAVQEAITRYGRPEIFNTDQGCQFTSQEFTGFLQTHGIQVSMDGIGRWRDNVFIERLWRSLKYEEVYLHAYETVGATREGVARYMTFYNQIRPHRALDGRTPDRVYWENRPAEPTAA
;
A
#
# COMPACT_ATOMS: atom_id res chain seq x y z
N MET A 1 19.58 -26.82 38.25
CA MET A 1 20.35 -25.55 38.22
C MET A 1 21.53 -25.70 37.25
N LYS A 2 21.55 -24.98 36.12
CA LYS A 2 22.72 -24.96 35.21
C LYS A 2 23.86 -24.19 35.89
N ARG A 3 24.91 -24.89 36.35
CA ARG A 3 26.12 -24.26 36.90
C ARG A 3 26.78 -23.41 35.82
N THR A 4 26.87 -22.10 36.05
CA THR A 4 27.60 -21.15 35.20
C THR A 4 29.06 -21.58 35.11
N ARG A 5 29.56 -21.77 33.89
CA ARG A 5 30.95 -22.21 33.64
C ARG A 5 31.90 -21.11 34.14
N ARG A 6 32.77 -21.41 35.09
CA ARG A 6 33.77 -20.46 35.59
C ARG A 6 34.77 -20.14 34.46
N ASN A 7 34.85 -18.87 34.06
CA ASN A 7 35.82 -18.41 33.09
C ASN A 7 37.08 -17.93 33.81
N HIS A 8 38.21 -18.60 33.57
CA HIS A 8 39.51 -18.22 34.10
C HIS A 8 40.23 -17.24 33.15
N GLY A 9 40.83 -16.19 33.69
CA GLY A 9 41.60 -15.19 32.92
C GLY A 9 42.88 -15.77 32.29
N GLY A 10 43.41 -15.11 31.25
CA GLY A 10 44.55 -15.60 30.46
C GLY A 10 45.81 -15.85 31.29
N THR A 11 46.17 -14.94 32.18
CA THR A 11 47.34 -15.07 33.08
C THR A 11 47.24 -16.28 33.99
N PHE A 12 46.05 -16.54 34.54
CA PHE A 12 45.80 -17.68 35.43
C PHE A 12 45.98 -19.02 34.71
N LYS A 13 45.44 -19.12 33.48
CA LYS A 13 45.61 -20.30 32.63
C LYS A 13 47.08 -20.54 32.27
N ALA A 14 47.81 -19.47 31.95
CA ALA A 14 49.23 -19.55 31.60
C ALA A 14 50.09 -20.05 32.76
N GLN A 15 49.83 -19.56 33.99
CA GLN A 15 50.52 -20.05 35.20
C GLN A 15 50.28 -21.55 35.44
N GLY A 16 49.02 -22.00 35.33
CA GLY A 16 48.69 -23.42 35.46
C GLY A 16 49.33 -24.29 34.38
N ALA A 17 49.36 -23.81 33.14
CA ALA A 17 50.02 -24.50 32.02
C ALA A 17 51.54 -24.61 32.21
N LEU A 18 52.21 -23.52 32.60
CA LEU A 18 53.65 -23.49 32.87
C LEU A 18 54.04 -24.44 34.00
N ALA A 19 53.28 -24.46 35.10
CA ALA A 19 53.51 -25.40 36.20
C ALA A 19 53.38 -26.86 35.73
N ALA A 20 52.41 -27.16 34.87
CA ALA A 20 52.23 -28.49 34.28
C ALA A 20 53.29 -28.85 33.23
N VAL A 21 53.90 -27.88 32.53
CA VAL A 21 55.05 -28.10 31.63
C VAL A 21 56.31 -28.39 32.43
N LYS A 22 56.53 -27.69 33.55
CA LYS A 22 57.71 -27.84 34.41
C LYS A 22 57.83 -29.26 34.98
N GLY A 23 56.70 -29.88 35.34
CA GLY A 23 56.65 -31.31 35.69
C GLY A 23 57.02 -31.65 37.13
N ASP A 24 57.22 -30.65 38.00
CA ASP A 24 57.64 -30.84 39.40
C ASP A 24 56.54 -31.41 40.33
N LYS A 25 55.28 -31.45 39.89
CA LYS A 25 54.10 -31.91 40.67
C LYS A 25 53.16 -32.74 39.80
N MET A 26 52.38 -33.62 40.44
CA MET A 26 51.34 -34.39 39.74
C MET A 26 50.14 -33.51 39.35
N LEU A 27 49.42 -33.89 38.28
CA LEU A 27 48.25 -33.12 37.80
C LEU A 27 47.14 -32.98 38.84
N ALA A 28 46.99 -33.95 39.75
CA ALA A 28 46.03 -33.89 40.85
C ALA A 28 46.38 -32.80 41.87
N GLU A 29 47.67 -32.64 42.19
CA GLU A 29 48.15 -31.62 43.12
C GLU A 29 48.03 -30.21 42.51
N LEU A 30 48.30 -30.08 41.21
CA LEU A 30 48.09 -28.83 40.49
C LEU A 30 46.60 -28.48 40.39
N ALA A 31 45.72 -29.47 40.20
CA ALA A 31 44.28 -29.26 40.19
C ALA A 31 43.75 -28.71 41.51
N GLU A 32 44.27 -29.20 42.64
CA GLU A 32 43.94 -28.69 43.96
C GLU A 32 44.50 -27.27 44.17
N GLN A 33 45.79 -27.05 43.85
CA GLN A 33 46.44 -25.75 44.00
C GLN A 33 45.74 -24.64 43.20
N PHE A 34 45.30 -24.94 41.98
CA PHE A 34 44.60 -23.98 41.12
C PHE A 34 43.07 -24.07 41.26
N SER A 35 42.54 -24.92 42.14
CA SER A 35 41.10 -25.14 42.36
C SER A 35 40.31 -25.38 41.05
N VAL A 36 40.88 -26.18 40.15
CA VAL A 36 40.33 -26.50 38.82
C VAL A 36 40.39 -28.00 38.56
N HIS A 37 39.62 -28.48 37.58
CA HIS A 37 39.64 -29.90 37.23
C HIS A 37 40.96 -30.26 36.51
N PRO A 38 41.58 -31.43 36.77
CA PRO A 38 42.85 -31.83 36.14
C PRO A 38 42.85 -31.72 34.62
N THR A 39 41.74 -32.06 33.96
CA THR A 39 41.58 -31.96 32.51
C THR A 39 41.77 -30.53 31.98
N GLN A 40 41.38 -29.51 32.75
CA GLN A 40 41.57 -28.11 32.34
C GLN A 40 43.06 -27.74 32.32
N ILE A 41 43.83 -28.23 33.30
CA ILE A 41 45.28 -28.02 33.33
C ILE A 41 45.95 -28.75 32.17
N THR A 42 45.48 -29.96 31.82
CA THR A 42 45.95 -30.70 30.64
C THR A 42 45.67 -29.94 29.34
N GLU A 43 44.45 -29.41 29.17
CA GLU A 43 44.07 -28.58 28.02
C GLU A 43 44.93 -27.30 27.94
N TRP A 44 45.18 -26.62 29.06
CA TRP A 44 46.01 -25.41 29.07
C TRP A 44 47.47 -25.72 28.75
N LYS A 45 48.01 -26.85 29.25
CA LYS A 45 49.36 -27.34 28.89
C LYS A 45 49.47 -27.60 27.38
N GLN A 46 48.49 -28.29 26.79
CA GLN A 46 48.47 -28.54 25.34
C GLN A 46 48.37 -27.25 24.54
N GLN A 47 47.48 -26.32 24.93
CA GLN A 47 47.34 -25.02 24.26
C GLN A 47 48.63 -24.19 24.34
N LEU A 48 49.31 -24.19 25.49
CA LEU A 48 50.58 -23.49 25.64
C LEU A 48 51.65 -24.11 24.74
N LEU A 49 51.82 -25.43 24.73
CA LEU A 49 52.83 -26.09 23.89
C LEU A 49 52.56 -25.90 22.39
N ALA A 50 51.30 -25.98 21.98
CA ALA A 50 50.91 -25.82 20.57
C ALA A 50 51.11 -24.37 20.05
N ARG A 51 50.97 -23.37 20.93
CA ARG A 51 51.01 -21.94 20.56
C ARG A 51 52.22 -21.20 21.12
N ALA A 52 53.12 -21.87 21.82
CA ALA A 52 54.34 -21.27 22.37
C ALA A 52 55.20 -20.65 21.27
N ALA A 53 55.26 -21.30 20.10
CA ALA A 53 55.94 -20.78 18.93
C ALA A 53 55.33 -19.45 18.41
N ASP A 54 54.00 -19.27 18.54
CA ASP A 54 53.30 -18.04 18.11
C ASP A 54 53.62 -16.83 19.01
N VAL A 55 54.09 -17.07 20.25
CA VAL A 55 54.46 -16.00 21.20
C VAL A 55 55.84 -15.43 20.89
N PHE A 56 56.76 -16.26 20.37
CA PHE A 56 58.13 -15.86 20.01
C PHE A 56 58.33 -15.65 18.50
N GLY A 57 57.45 -16.19 17.67
CA GLY A 57 57.34 -15.89 16.25
C GLY A 57 56.52 -14.62 16.05
N GLY A 58 57.16 -13.54 15.61
CA GLY A 58 56.56 -12.21 15.41
C GLY A 58 55.48 -12.11 14.32
N THR A 59 54.56 -13.05 14.24
CA THR A 59 53.35 -13.01 13.43
C THR A 59 52.19 -12.54 14.31
N LYS A 60 51.93 -11.23 14.27
CA LYS A 60 50.66 -10.64 14.70
C LYS A 60 49.52 -11.52 14.14
N PRO A 61 48.61 -12.08 14.96
CA PRO A 61 47.39 -12.64 14.41
C PRO A 61 46.65 -11.53 13.66
N PRO A 62 46.01 -11.81 12.51
CA PRO A 62 45.23 -10.79 11.82
C PRO A 62 44.10 -10.36 12.75
N SER A 63 44.24 -9.17 13.32
CA SER A 63 43.11 -8.42 13.80
C SER A 63 42.34 -8.02 12.56
N GLU A 64 41.29 -8.76 12.23
CA GLU A 64 40.11 -8.13 11.61
C GLU A 64 39.52 -7.17 12.65
N ALA A 65 40.24 -6.08 12.93
CA ALA A 65 39.60 -4.89 13.42
C ALA A 65 38.68 -4.45 12.28
N PRO A 66 37.36 -4.35 12.48
CA PRO A 66 36.51 -3.73 11.48
C PRO A 66 37.12 -2.36 11.19
N ASP A 67 37.38 -2.08 9.91
CA ASP A 67 38.09 -0.87 9.49
C ASP A 67 37.43 0.35 10.15
N LEU A 68 38.14 0.95 11.12
CA LEU A 68 37.63 2.02 11.95
C LEU A 68 37.17 3.21 11.09
N LYS A 69 37.75 3.36 9.90
CA LYS A 69 37.36 4.37 8.93
C LYS A 69 35.98 4.07 8.34
N THR A 70 35.70 2.81 7.97
CA THR A 70 34.36 2.40 7.51
C THR A 70 33.33 2.48 8.63
N LEU A 71 33.68 2.12 9.87
CA LEU A 71 32.79 2.29 11.02
C LEU A 71 32.48 3.76 11.33
N HIS A 72 33.49 4.64 11.39
CA HIS A 72 33.27 6.07 11.61
C HIS A 72 32.51 6.74 10.46
N ALA A 73 32.81 6.37 9.21
CA ALA A 73 32.03 6.80 8.06
C ALA A 73 30.57 6.32 8.15
N LYS A 74 30.35 5.09 8.64
CA LYS A 74 29.01 4.54 8.82
C LYS A 74 28.26 5.23 9.96
N ILE A 75 28.93 5.56 11.07
CA ILE A 75 28.35 6.33 12.17
C ILE A 75 27.98 7.74 11.69
N GLY A 76 28.88 8.44 11.01
CA GLY A 76 28.58 9.76 10.44
C GLY A 76 27.41 9.73 9.45
N GLN A 77 27.36 8.71 8.59
CA GLN A 77 26.24 8.47 7.70
C GLN A 77 24.93 8.25 8.47
N LEU A 78 24.91 7.35 9.46
CA LEU A 78 23.71 7.03 10.24
C LEU A 78 23.23 8.20 11.10
N THR A 79 24.14 9.03 11.60
CA THR A 79 23.79 10.27 12.32
C THR A 79 23.04 11.24 11.40
N LEU A 80 23.55 11.48 10.19
CA LEU A 80 22.87 12.32 9.19
C LEU A 80 21.52 11.72 8.75
N GLU A 81 21.42 10.39 8.62
CA GLU A 81 20.18 9.70 8.26
C GLU A 81 19.12 9.81 9.36
N ASN A 82 19.50 9.69 10.63
CA ASN A 82 18.60 9.86 11.77
C ASN A 82 18.16 11.31 11.96
N ASP A 83 19.06 12.27 11.74
CA ASP A 83 18.75 13.72 11.76
C ASP A 83 17.68 14.06 10.72
N PHE A 84 17.85 13.57 9.49
CA PHE A 84 16.91 13.77 8.40
C PHE A 84 15.54 13.08 8.61
N LEU A 85 15.51 11.88 9.19
CA LEU A 85 14.29 11.05 9.29
C LEU A 85 13.37 11.37 10.48
N GLY A 86 13.80 12.21 11.43
CA GLY A 86 13.04 12.70 12.59
C GLY A 86 11.71 11.98 12.88
N ARG A 87 11.75 10.87 13.62
CA ARG A 87 10.65 9.99 14.12
C ARG A 87 9.45 9.61 13.21
N ARG A 88 9.20 10.18 12.02
CA ARG A 88 7.90 9.99 11.30
C ARG A 88 7.92 9.90 9.76
N ALA A 89 9.07 9.76 9.12
CA ALA A 89 9.15 9.83 7.64
C ALA A 89 8.49 8.68 6.85
N HIS A 90 8.15 7.55 7.48
CA HIS A 90 7.59 6.37 6.78
C HIS A 90 6.06 6.27 6.79
N GLN A 91 5.37 7.16 7.48
CA GLN A 91 3.91 7.09 7.67
C GLN A 91 3.12 8.00 6.71
N GLY A 92 3.81 8.83 5.93
CA GLY A 92 3.19 9.80 5.04
C GLY A 92 2.97 9.33 3.60
N GLY A 93 1.97 9.94 2.93
CA GLY A 93 1.69 9.72 1.52
C GLY A 93 2.84 10.13 0.59
N LEU A 94 2.78 9.79 -0.70
CA LEU A 94 3.86 10.11 -1.67
C LEU A 94 4.15 11.62 -1.74
N ALA A 95 3.12 12.46 -1.64
CA ALA A 95 3.25 13.92 -1.65
C ALA A 95 3.96 14.46 -0.41
N GLU A 96 3.61 13.95 0.78
CA GLU A 96 4.24 14.32 2.05
C GLU A 96 5.70 13.88 2.07
N ARG A 97 5.98 12.65 1.65
CA ARG A 97 7.36 12.15 1.50
C ARG A 97 8.16 12.98 0.50
N LYS A 98 7.55 13.43 -0.61
CA LYS A 98 8.22 14.33 -1.57
C LYS A 98 8.53 15.70 -0.94
N ALA A 99 7.64 16.23 -0.13
CA ALA A 99 7.82 17.50 0.56
C ALA A 99 8.94 17.48 1.61
N MET A 100 9.28 16.29 2.15
CA MET A 100 10.41 16.09 3.08
C MET A 100 11.78 16.17 2.40
N ILE A 101 11.86 16.26 1.07
CA ILE A 101 13.14 16.40 0.36
C ILE A 101 13.67 17.82 0.58
N ASP A 102 14.79 17.93 1.29
CA ASP A 102 15.45 19.19 1.60
C ASP A 102 16.75 19.33 0.78
N ARG A 103 16.77 20.29 -0.15
CA ARG A 103 17.94 20.54 -1.00
C ARG A 103 19.11 21.19 -0.27
N THR A 104 18.87 21.74 0.92
CA THR A 104 19.87 22.40 1.76
C THR A 104 20.50 21.47 2.80
N HIS A 105 19.92 20.28 3.00
CA HIS A 105 20.44 19.29 3.94
C HIS A 105 21.79 18.70 3.48
N PRO A 106 22.73 18.41 4.40
CA PRO A 106 24.03 17.80 4.06
C PRO A 106 23.96 16.42 3.37
N LEU A 107 22.82 15.72 3.49
CA LEU A 107 22.60 14.45 2.79
C LEU A 107 22.33 14.67 1.30
N PRO A 108 22.97 13.91 0.39
CA PRO A 108 22.66 13.98 -1.03
C PRO A 108 21.18 13.66 -1.32
N ILE A 109 20.58 14.37 -2.27
CA ILE A 109 19.16 14.18 -2.71
C ILE A 109 18.88 12.69 -3.04
N GLY A 110 19.84 12.01 -3.67
CA GLY A 110 19.70 10.58 -3.97
C GLY A 110 19.54 9.71 -2.71
N ARG A 111 20.25 10.06 -1.63
CA ARG A 111 20.15 9.36 -0.35
C ARG A 111 18.87 9.71 0.38
N GLN A 112 18.48 10.98 0.40
CA GLN A 112 17.18 11.40 0.92
C GLN A 112 16.02 10.67 0.23
N CYS A 113 16.05 10.55 -1.10
CA CYS A 113 15.06 9.79 -1.86
C CYS A 113 15.04 8.30 -1.46
N GLN A 114 16.21 7.68 -1.26
CA GLN A 114 16.28 6.29 -0.77
C GLN A 114 15.66 6.13 0.62
N LEU A 115 15.97 7.04 1.55
CA LEU A 115 15.42 7.04 2.90
C LEU A 115 13.90 7.24 2.89
N LEU A 116 13.39 8.09 2.00
CA LEU A 116 11.95 8.35 1.82
C LEU A 116 11.24 7.31 0.93
N ARG A 117 11.97 6.31 0.41
CA ARG A 117 11.48 5.30 -0.55
C ARG A 117 10.85 5.95 -1.80
N LEU A 118 11.50 6.96 -2.35
CA LEU A 118 11.14 7.68 -3.58
C LEU A 118 12.17 7.41 -4.69
N ALA A 119 11.72 7.38 -5.94
CA ALA A 119 12.64 7.37 -7.08
C ALA A 119 13.34 8.73 -7.20
N ARG A 120 14.65 8.75 -7.50
CA ARG A 120 15.45 9.97 -7.64
C ARG A 120 14.83 11.00 -8.61
N SER A 121 14.21 10.53 -9.69
CA SER A 121 13.51 11.39 -10.68
C SER A 121 12.38 12.22 -10.05
N THR A 122 11.74 11.74 -8.99
CA THR A 122 10.64 12.42 -8.28
C THR A 122 11.07 13.78 -7.71
N ALA A 123 12.33 13.89 -7.27
CA ALA A 123 12.89 15.11 -6.67
C ALA A 123 13.07 16.26 -7.67
N TYR A 124 13.23 15.92 -8.96
CA TYR A 124 13.46 16.87 -10.05
C TYR A 124 12.20 17.09 -10.90
N TYR A 125 11.18 16.25 -10.74
CA TYR A 125 9.94 16.37 -11.47
C TYR A 125 9.14 17.58 -10.96
N HIS A 126 8.98 18.58 -11.84
CA HIS A 126 8.02 19.66 -11.66
C HIS A 126 6.66 19.24 -12.22
N PRO A 127 5.58 19.28 -11.40
CA PRO A 127 4.23 18.98 -11.88
C PRO A 127 3.88 19.94 -13.02
N ARG A 128 3.66 19.39 -14.22
CA ARG A 128 3.10 20.16 -15.33
C ARG A 128 1.58 20.13 -15.23
N PRO A 129 0.90 21.28 -15.25
CA PRO A 129 -0.55 21.31 -15.31
C PRO A 129 -0.99 20.65 -16.61
N VAL A 130 -2.17 20.04 -16.55
CA VAL A 130 -2.83 19.53 -17.76
C VAL A 130 -3.30 20.74 -18.55
N SER A 131 -3.00 20.78 -19.85
CA SER A 131 -3.49 21.88 -20.70
C SER A 131 -5.01 21.88 -20.75
N ASP A 132 -5.61 23.07 -20.90
CA ASP A 132 -7.07 23.23 -20.98
C ASP A 132 -7.67 22.41 -22.12
N MET A 133 -6.98 22.34 -23.26
CA MET A 133 -7.33 21.46 -24.38
C MET A 133 -7.40 19.99 -23.97
N THR A 134 -6.44 19.52 -23.16
CA THR A 134 -6.44 18.13 -22.68
C THR A 134 -7.54 17.91 -21.66
N LEU A 135 -7.84 18.88 -20.79
CA LEU A 135 -8.96 18.80 -19.85
C LEU A 135 -10.30 18.75 -20.57
N ALA A 136 -10.49 19.56 -21.61
CA ALA A 136 -11.68 19.52 -22.47
C ALA A 136 -11.86 18.16 -23.14
N LEU A 137 -10.76 17.59 -23.68
CA LEU A 137 -10.78 16.23 -24.24
C LEU A 137 -11.10 15.16 -23.19
N MET A 138 -10.56 15.28 -21.98
CA MET A 138 -10.86 14.35 -20.88
C MET A 138 -12.33 14.44 -20.49
N ARG A 139 -12.88 15.64 -20.33
CA ARG A 139 -14.31 15.85 -20.07
C ARG A 139 -15.17 15.22 -21.18
N ARG A 140 -14.81 15.45 -22.44
CA ARG A 140 -15.57 14.88 -23.57
C ARG A 140 -15.49 13.35 -23.63
N ILE A 141 -14.31 12.78 -23.35
CA ILE A 141 -14.15 11.33 -23.22
C ILE A 141 -15.04 10.79 -22.09
N ASP A 142 -15.14 11.49 -20.97
CA ASP A 142 -15.98 11.10 -19.84
C ASP A 142 -17.47 11.05 -20.23
N GLU A 143 -17.96 12.11 -20.88
CA GLU A 143 -19.33 12.20 -21.39
C GLU A 143 -19.64 11.09 -22.41
N LEU A 144 -18.75 10.90 -23.39
CA LEU A 144 -18.88 9.84 -24.39
C LEU A 144 -18.81 8.45 -23.77
N HIS A 145 -18.01 8.26 -22.72
CA HIS A 145 -17.94 6.98 -22.01
C HIS A 145 -19.23 6.69 -21.24
N LEU A 146 -19.83 7.68 -20.59
CA LEU A 146 -21.15 7.51 -19.95
C LEU A 146 -22.26 7.20 -20.96
N GLN A 147 -22.20 7.80 -22.15
CA GLN A 147 -23.17 7.57 -23.21
C GLN A 147 -22.96 6.23 -23.94
N TYR A 148 -21.70 5.88 -24.17
CA TYR A 148 -21.27 4.68 -24.89
C TYR A 148 -20.25 3.88 -24.05
N PRO A 149 -20.67 3.20 -22.98
CA PRO A 149 -19.75 2.49 -22.08
C PRO A 149 -18.86 1.45 -22.80
N PHE A 150 -19.34 0.87 -23.89
CA PHE A 150 -18.61 -0.10 -24.72
C PHE A 150 -17.54 0.53 -25.63
N ALA A 151 -17.50 1.86 -25.76
CA ALA A 151 -16.59 2.55 -26.66
C ALA A 151 -15.15 2.53 -26.12
N GLY A 152 -14.33 1.64 -26.68
CA GLY A 152 -12.89 1.62 -26.43
C GLY A 152 -12.15 2.79 -27.09
N ALA A 153 -10.86 2.93 -26.79
CA ALA A 153 -10.01 4.01 -27.29
C ALA A 153 -10.02 4.19 -28.82
N ARG A 154 -10.31 3.13 -29.59
CA ARG A 154 -10.45 3.22 -31.06
C ARG A 154 -11.72 3.97 -31.45
N MET A 155 -12.86 3.57 -30.90
CA MET A 155 -14.16 4.18 -31.21
C MET A 155 -14.22 5.61 -30.67
N LEU A 156 -13.78 5.85 -29.43
CA LEU A 156 -13.72 7.19 -28.86
C LEU A 156 -12.85 8.14 -29.68
N ARG A 157 -11.72 7.67 -30.23
CA ARG A 157 -10.92 8.47 -31.18
C ARG A 157 -11.75 8.88 -32.40
N ASP A 158 -12.50 7.95 -32.99
CA ASP A 158 -13.27 8.22 -34.19
C ASP A 158 -14.43 9.19 -33.92
N LEU A 159 -15.13 9.04 -32.79
CA LEU A 159 -16.15 9.99 -32.33
C LEU A 159 -15.56 11.40 -32.11
N LEU A 160 -14.44 11.51 -31.40
CA LEU A 160 -13.78 12.79 -31.17
C LEU A 160 -13.30 13.44 -32.48
N ARG A 161 -12.88 12.65 -33.47
CA ARG A 161 -12.48 13.17 -34.79
C ARG A 161 -13.67 13.67 -35.60
N GLN A 162 -14.83 13.03 -35.49
CA GLN A 162 -16.07 13.53 -36.10
C GLN A 162 -16.49 14.87 -35.50
N GLU A 163 -16.15 15.12 -34.23
CA GLU A 163 -16.33 16.41 -33.54
C GLU A 163 -15.22 17.44 -33.86
N GLY A 164 -14.28 17.13 -34.76
CA GLY A 164 -13.22 18.04 -35.18
C GLY A 164 -11.92 17.98 -34.34
N HIS A 165 -11.82 17.08 -33.37
CA HIS A 165 -10.61 16.94 -32.56
C HIS A 165 -9.52 16.12 -33.27
N ALA A 166 -8.36 16.75 -33.52
CA ALA A 166 -7.17 16.08 -34.04
C ALA A 166 -6.48 15.22 -32.95
N ILE A 167 -7.01 14.03 -32.68
CA ILE A 167 -6.50 13.12 -31.64
C ILE A 167 -6.11 11.73 -32.19
N GLY A 168 -5.07 11.13 -31.61
CA GLY A 168 -4.61 9.78 -31.91
C GLY A 168 -5.11 8.72 -30.91
N ARG A 169 -5.24 7.45 -31.35
CA ARG A 169 -5.67 6.33 -30.49
C ARG A 169 -4.83 6.19 -29.22
N ARG A 170 -3.50 6.34 -29.32
CA ARG A 170 -2.58 6.23 -28.17
C ARG A 170 -2.82 7.33 -27.15
N GLN A 171 -3.15 8.54 -27.60
CA GLN A 171 -3.48 9.66 -26.73
C GLN A 171 -4.80 9.40 -26.00
N VAL A 172 -5.85 8.98 -26.71
CA VAL A 172 -7.14 8.57 -26.09
C VAL A 172 -6.90 7.48 -25.04
N ALA A 173 -6.16 6.43 -25.37
CA ALA A 173 -5.86 5.35 -24.42
C ALA A 173 -5.06 5.83 -23.18
N THR A 174 -4.19 6.82 -23.34
CA THR A 174 -3.46 7.43 -22.22
C THR A 174 -4.38 8.29 -21.35
N LEU A 175 -5.29 9.05 -21.96
CA LEU A 175 -6.28 9.84 -21.22
C LEU A 175 -7.27 8.94 -20.48
N MET A 176 -7.79 7.90 -21.13
CA MET A 176 -8.64 6.89 -20.48
C MET A 176 -7.96 6.27 -19.26
N ARG A 177 -6.70 5.80 -19.41
CA ARG A 177 -5.93 5.26 -18.28
C ARG A 177 -5.73 6.28 -17.17
N ARG A 178 -5.45 7.54 -17.52
CA ARG A 178 -5.30 8.63 -16.54
C ARG A 178 -6.60 8.89 -15.79
N MET A 179 -7.74 8.75 -16.45
CA MET A 179 -9.06 8.95 -15.85
C MET A 179 -9.56 7.72 -15.08
N GLY A 180 -8.87 6.59 -15.15
CA GLY A 180 -9.36 5.31 -14.61
C GLY A 180 -10.51 4.71 -15.43
N ILE A 181 -10.76 5.19 -16.64
CA ILE A 181 -11.88 4.75 -17.47
C ILE A 181 -11.44 3.61 -18.37
N THR A 182 -12.26 2.56 -18.44
CA THR A 182 -12.07 1.44 -19.38
C THR A 182 -13.38 1.11 -20.07
N ALA A 183 -13.30 0.62 -21.31
CA ALA A 183 -14.51 0.28 -22.05
C ALA A 183 -15.13 -1.02 -21.54
N VAL A 184 -16.44 -0.99 -21.37
CA VAL A 184 -17.27 -2.06 -20.81
C VAL A 184 -17.75 -2.96 -21.95
N TYR A 185 -17.02 -4.04 -22.21
CA TYR A 185 -17.43 -5.07 -23.19
C TYR A 185 -16.86 -6.45 -22.84
N ARG A 186 -17.40 -7.49 -23.48
CA ARG A 186 -16.91 -8.87 -23.33
C ARG A 186 -15.56 -9.02 -24.03
N MET A 187 -14.46 -9.04 -23.28
CA MET A 187 -13.13 -9.24 -23.87
C MET A 187 -12.93 -10.69 -24.36
N PRO A 188 -12.32 -10.89 -25.54
CA PRO A 188 -11.80 -12.19 -25.97
C PRO A 188 -10.71 -12.69 -25.01
N ARG A 189 -10.61 -14.02 -24.82
CA ARG A 189 -9.55 -14.67 -24.04
C ARG A 189 -8.21 -14.59 -24.79
N THR A 190 -7.48 -13.47 -24.69
CA THR A 190 -6.24 -13.28 -25.48
C THR A 190 -5.00 -12.88 -24.67
N SER A 191 -4.84 -13.33 -23.42
CA SER A 191 -3.60 -13.08 -22.67
C SER A 191 -3.09 -14.33 -21.93
N HIS A 192 -1.86 -14.74 -22.26
CA HIS A 192 -1.03 -15.55 -21.36
C HIS A 192 -0.64 -14.69 -20.14
N ARG A 193 -0.72 -15.28 -18.94
CA ARG A 193 -0.83 -14.57 -17.66
C ARG A 193 0.52 -14.41 -16.98
N HIS A 194 0.74 -13.28 -16.33
CA HIS A 194 1.91 -13.07 -15.47
C HIS A 194 1.69 -13.78 -14.11
N PRO A 195 2.61 -14.63 -13.61
CA PRO A 195 2.37 -15.50 -12.43
C PRO A 195 2.24 -14.81 -11.06
N ALA A 196 2.47 -13.49 -10.97
CA ALA A 196 2.77 -12.83 -9.70
C ALA A 196 1.58 -12.20 -8.95
N HIS A 197 0.39 -12.11 -9.57
CA HIS A 197 -0.79 -11.52 -8.92
C HIS A 197 -1.72 -12.60 -8.35
N ARG A 198 -2.03 -12.50 -7.06
CA ARG A 198 -2.98 -13.38 -6.37
C ARG A 198 -4.36 -13.20 -7.01
N ILE A 199 -4.90 -14.28 -7.59
CA ILE A 199 -6.21 -14.29 -8.23
C ILE A 199 -7.26 -14.49 -7.16
N TYR A 200 -8.19 -13.54 -7.03
CA TYR A 200 -9.37 -13.70 -6.19
C TYR A 200 -10.54 -14.22 -7.05
N PRO A 201 -11.28 -15.24 -6.57
CA PRO A 201 -12.46 -15.72 -7.26
C PRO A 201 -13.58 -14.68 -7.21
N TYR A 202 -14.48 -14.73 -8.18
CA TYR A 202 -15.71 -13.95 -8.15
C TYR A 202 -16.76 -14.71 -7.32
N LEU A 203 -17.19 -14.13 -6.20
CA LEU A 203 -18.00 -14.79 -5.18
C LEU A 203 -19.50 -14.52 -5.31
N LEU A 204 -19.93 -13.54 -6.11
CA LEU A 204 -21.33 -13.14 -6.17
C LEU A 204 -22.17 -14.03 -7.11
N ARG A 205 -21.58 -15.08 -7.69
CA ARG A 205 -22.29 -15.99 -8.59
C ARG A 205 -23.36 -16.76 -7.81
N GLN A 206 -24.60 -16.68 -8.29
CA GLN A 206 -25.77 -17.34 -7.67
C GLN A 206 -26.04 -16.88 -6.23
N LEU A 207 -25.45 -15.75 -5.81
CA LEU A 207 -25.68 -15.19 -4.49
C LEU A 207 -26.87 -14.24 -4.53
N THR A 208 -27.92 -14.56 -3.78
CA THR A 208 -29.04 -13.64 -3.58
C THR A 208 -28.68 -12.65 -2.47
N ILE A 209 -28.51 -11.38 -2.82
CA ILE A 209 -28.05 -10.33 -1.91
C ILE A 209 -29.24 -9.47 -1.49
N THR A 210 -29.82 -9.78 -0.33
CA THR A 210 -31.07 -9.14 0.16
C THR A 210 -30.91 -8.32 1.43
N ARG A 211 -29.84 -8.52 2.21
CA ARG A 211 -29.58 -7.81 3.48
C ARG A 211 -28.44 -6.82 3.36
N SER A 212 -28.48 -5.78 4.17
CA SER A 212 -27.42 -4.79 4.30
C SER A 212 -26.15 -5.43 4.86
N ASN A 213 -24.99 -4.92 4.45
CA ASN A 213 -23.66 -5.42 4.81
C ASN A 213 -23.37 -6.88 4.39
N HIS A 214 -24.18 -7.49 3.53
CA HIS A 214 -23.79 -8.78 2.94
C HIS A 214 -22.64 -8.60 1.94
N VAL A 215 -22.82 -7.66 1.02
CA VAL A 215 -21.84 -7.36 -0.03
C VAL A 215 -21.66 -5.86 -0.12
N TRP A 216 -20.42 -5.41 -0.01
CA TRP A 216 -20.04 -4.06 -0.39
C TRP A 216 -19.33 -4.08 -1.72
N ALA A 217 -19.45 -2.98 -2.48
CA ALA A 217 -18.68 -2.76 -3.68
C ALA A 217 -17.92 -1.44 -3.58
N ALA A 218 -16.79 -1.35 -4.29
CA ALA A 218 -16.03 -0.11 -4.42
C ALA A 218 -15.60 0.14 -5.87
N ASP A 219 -15.55 1.40 -6.23
CA ASP A 219 -15.04 1.85 -7.52
C ASP A 219 -14.49 3.27 -7.40
N ILE A 220 -13.74 3.70 -8.42
CA ILE A 220 -13.17 5.04 -8.52
C ILE A 220 -13.66 5.70 -9.81
N THR A 221 -14.17 6.93 -9.71
CA THR A 221 -14.49 7.75 -10.88
C THR A 221 -13.65 9.02 -10.92
N TYR A 222 -13.49 9.53 -12.14
CA TYR A 222 -12.99 10.86 -12.46
C TYR A 222 -14.06 11.94 -12.19
N ILE A 223 -13.65 13.09 -11.61
CA ILE A 223 -14.46 14.29 -11.41
C ILE A 223 -13.78 15.50 -12.09
N PRO A 224 -14.31 16.02 -13.21
CA PRO A 224 -13.76 17.21 -13.85
C PRO A 224 -13.94 18.46 -12.99
N MET A 225 -12.99 19.38 -13.10
CA MET A 225 -13.02 20.71 -12.49
C MET A 225 -12.65 21.78 -13.53
N GLN A 226 -12.90 23.06 -13.23
CA GLN A 226 -12.50 24.17 -14.09
C GLN A 226 -10.98 24.18 -14.33
N ARG A 227 -10.21 23.84 -13.29
CA ARG A 227 -8.75 23.66 -13.36
C ARG A 227 -8.38 22.29 -12.81
N GLY A 228 -7.99 21.38 -13.69
CA GLY A 228 -7.61 20.03 -13.31
C GLY A 228 -8.82 19.12 -13.04
N PHE A 229 -8.64 18.17 -12.14
CA PHE A 229 -9.64 17.14 -11.82
C PHE A 229 -9.29 16.43 -10.50
N MET A 230 -10.27 15.71 -9.97
CA MET A 230 -10.13 14.86 -8.78
C MET A 230 -10.56 13.42 -9.09
N TYR A 231 -10.08 12.47 -8.30
CA TYR A 231 -10.58 11.12 -8.23
C TYR A 231 -11.53 10.98 -7.04
N LEU A 232 -12.64 10.30 -7.25
CA LEU A 232 -13.64 10.00 -6.23
C LEU A 232 -13.76 8.49 -6.08
N CYS A 233 -13.46 7.97 -4.90
CA CYS A 233 -13.75 6.59 -4.52
C CYS A 233 -15.05 6.58 -3.70
N ALA A 234 -15.93 5.62 -3.96
CA ALA A 234 -17.10 5.37 -3.13
C ALA A 234 -17.19 3.89 -2.75
N ILE A 235 -17.63 3.66 -1.51
CA ILE A 235 -17.98 2.34 -0.99
C ILE A 235 -19.50 2.26 -0.92
N LEU A 236 -20.10 1.29 -1.61
CA LEU A 236 -21.53 1.15 -1.76
C LEU A 236 -22.00 -0.19 -1.19
N ASP A 237 -23.08 -0.16 -0.41
CA ASP A 237 -23.78 -1.38 -0.01
C ASP A 237 -24.65 -1.90 -1.16
N TRP A 238 -24.46 -3.16 -1.52
CA TRP A 238 -25.04 -3.74 -2.73
C TRP A 238 -26.57 -3.93 -2.65
N ALA A 239 -27.08 -4.33 -1.48
CA ALA A 239 -28.51 -4.60 -1.31
C ALA A 239 -29.32 -3.29 -1.31
N SER A 240 -28.90 -2.32 -0.53
CA SER A 240 -29.59 -1.05 -0.31
C SER A 240 -29.24 0.06 -1.31
N ARG A 241 -28.14 -0.10 -2.04
CA ARG A 241 -27.54 0.94 -2.93
C ARG A 241 -27.03 2.15 -2.20
N ARG A 242 -26.94 2.10 -0.87
CA ARG A 242 -26.48 3.18 -0.04
C ARG A 242 -24.98 3.38 -0.23
N VAL A 243 -24.58 4.63 -0.48
CA VAL A 243 -23.17 5.01 -0.42
C VAL A 243 -22.79 5.11 1.05
N LEU A 244 -21.96 4.19 1.52
CA LEU A 244 -21.55 4.12 2.92
C LEU A 244 -20.55 5.22 3.25
N THR A 245 -19.51 5.30 2.43
CA THR A 245 -18.43 6.28 2.53
C THR A 245 -17.90 6.63 1.15
N TRP A 246 -17.23 7.77 1.06
CA TRP A 246 -16.55 8.21 -0.15
C TRP A 246 -15.36 9.09 0.21
N ARG A 247 -14.38 9.16 -0.69
CA ARG A 247 -13.16 9.98 -0.52
C ARG A 247 -12.75 10.61 -1.85
N LEU A 248 -12.33 11.86 -1.78
CA LEU A 248 -11.72 12.58 -2.89
C LEU A 248 -10.20 12.57 -2.74
N SER A 249 -9.50 12.36 -3.85
CA SER A 249 -8.05 12.46 -3.95
C SER A 249 -7.63 13.17 -5.24
N ASN A 250 -6.51 13.89 -5.19
CA ASN A 250 -5.89 14.47 -6.39
C ASN A 250 -4.99 13.46 -7.13
N THR A 251 -4.70 12.32 -6.51
CA THR A 251 -3.88 11.25 -7.08
C THR A 251 -4.58 9.90 -7.04
N LEU A 252 -4.38 9.09 -8.08
CA LEU A 252 -4.95 7.76 -8.16
C LEU A 252 -4.08 6.74 -7.42
N THR A 253 -4.15 6.75 -6.09
CA THR A 253 -3.36 5.90 -5.19
C THR A 253 -4.27 4.99 -4.34
N THR A 254 -3.71 3.99 -3.68
CA THR A 254 -4.50 3.03 -2.89
C THR A 254 -4.94 3.59 -1.53
N ASP A 255 -4.18 4.52 -0.95
CA ASP A 255 -4.39 5.05 0.41
C ASP A 255 -5.80 5.63 0.65
N PHE A 256 -6.27 6.54 -0.20
CA PHE A 256 -7.60 7.13 -0.01
C PHE A 256 -8.76 6.11 -0.15
N CYS A 257 -8.54 4.99 -0.87
CA CYS A 257 -9.50 3.90 -0.93
C CYS A 257 -9.51 3.12 0.38
N LEU A 258 -8.35 2.83 0.95
CA LEU A 258 -8.21 2.20 2.27
C LEU A 258 -8.87 3.03 3.36
N GLU A 259 -8.67 4.35 3.36
CA GLU A 259 -9.32 5.27 4.29
C GLU A 259 -10.85 5.22 4.18
N ALA A 260 -11.39 5.18 2.95
CA ALA A 260 -12.82 5.06 2.72
C ALA A 260 -13.39 3.74 3.28
N VAL A 261 -12.70 2.62 3.06
CA VAL A 261 -13.10 1.31 3.58
C VAL A 261 -12.98 1.28 5.10
N GLN A 262 -11.89 1.79 5.67
CA GLN A 262 -11.69 1.85 7.12
C GLN A 262 -12.81 2.65 7.79
N GLU A 263 -13.17 3.82 7.26
CA GLU A 263 -14.28 4.60 7.77
C GLU A 263 -15.61 3.83 7.65
N ALA A 264 -15.84 3.13 6.54
CA ALA A 264 -17.06 2.35 6.35
C ALA A 264 -17.15 1.24 7.41
N ILE A 265 -16.06 0.51 7.64
CA ILE A 265 -15.99 -0.53 8.66
C ILE A 265 -16.27 0.04 10.05
N THR A 266 -15.64 1.16 10.41
CA THR A 266 -15.83 1.80 11.71
C THR A 266 -17.27 2.25 11.95
N ARG A 267 -17.94 2.79 10.92
CA ARG A 267 -19.31 3.33 11.08
C ARG A 267 -20.40 2.28 10.94
N TYR A 268 -20.18 1.28 10.10
CA TYR A 268 -21.24 0.40 9.63
C TYR A 268 -21.00 -1.08 9.92
N GLY A 269 -19.88 -1.43 10.55
CA GLY A 269 -19.44 -2.82 10.71
C GLY A 269 -18.79 -3.33 9.43
N ARG A 270 -18.43 -4.62 9.39
CA ARG A 270 -17.77 -5.22 8.22
C ARG A 270 -18.77 -5.93 7.30
N PRO A 271 -18.54 -5.95 5.98
CA PRO A 271 -19.27 -6.83 5.10
C PRO A 271 -18.74 -8.26 5.15
N GLU A 272 -19.52 -9.22 4.66
CA GLU A 272 -19.03 -10.58 4.43
C GLU A 272 -18.16 -10.65 3.18
N ILE A 273 -18.63 -10.01 2.09
CA ILE A 273 -17.93 -9.96 0.81
C ILE A 273 -17.68 -8.51 0.41
N PHE A 274 -16.47 -8.24 -0.09
CA PHE A 274 -16.10 -6.97 -0.69
C PHE A 274 -15.77 -7.19 -2.16
N ASN A 275 -16.58 -6.63 -3.05
CA ASN A 275 -16.45 -6.76 -4.49
C ASN A 275 -15.76 -5.54 -5.10
N THR A 276 -14.70 -5.76 -5.88
CA THR A 276 -14.05 -4.70 -6.64
C THR A 276 -13.82 -5.13 -8.08
N ASP A 277 -13.53 -4.15 -8.94
CA ASP A 277 -12.92 -4.45 -10.22
C ASP A 277 -11.48 -4.98 -10.06
N GLN A 278 -10.84 -5.31 -11.18
CA GLN A 278 -9.43 -5.73 -11.22
C GLN A 278 -8.45 -4.55 -11.40
N GLY A 279 -8.85 -3.33 -11.03
CA GLY A 279 -8.01 -2.14 -11.05
C GLY A 279 -6.76 -2.32 -10.19
N CYS A 280 -5.67 -1.65 -10.55
CA CYS A 280 -4.39 -1.80 -9.84
C CYS A 280 -4.45 -1.33 -8.38
N GLN A 281 -5.39 -0.45 -8.03
CA GLN A 281 -5.62 0.05 -6.67
C GLN A 281 -6.20 -1.06 -5.79
N PHE A 282 -7.27 -1.72 -6.25
CA PHE A 282 -7.98 -2.75 -5.50
C PHE A 282 -7.31 -4.14 -5.55
N THR A 283 -6.42 -4.37 -6.53
CA THR A 283 -5.58 -5.58 -6.61
C THR A 283 -4.25 -5.46 -5.86
N SER A 284 -3.97 -4.31 -5.25
CA SER A 284 -2.75 -4.10 -4.48
C SER A 284 -2.72 -4.97 -3.20
N GLN A 285 -1.52 -5.45 -2.83
CA GLN A 285 -1.34 -6.28 -1.63
C GLN A 285 -1.80 -5.58 -0.36
N GLU A 286 -1.62 -4.25 -0.29
CA GLU A 286 -2.05 -3.42 0.83
C GLU A 286 -3.58 -3.47 0.99
N PHE A 287 -4.32 -3.29 -0.11
CA PHE A 287 -5.79 -3.32 -0.10
C PHE A 287 -6.33 -4.71 0.23
N THR A 288 -5.85 -5.74 -0.48
CA THR A 288 -6.34 -7.11 -0.26
C THR A 288 -5.93 -7.65 1.10
N GLY A 289 -4.74 -7.28 1.59
CA GLY A 289 -4.26 -7.65 2.91
C GLY A 289 -5.11 -7.02 4.02
N PHE A 290 -5.45 -5.74 3.88
CA PHE A 290 -6.33 -5.03 4.82
C PHE A 290 -7.70 -5.71 4.96
N LEU A 291 -8.34 -6.08 3.84
CA LEU A 291 -9.63 -6.80 3.86
C LEU A 291 -9.51 -8.17 4.53
N GLN A 292 -8.44 -8.90 4.23
CA GLN A 292 -8.18 -10.22 4.82
C GLN A 292 -7.96 -10.14 6.35
N THR A 293 -7.25 -9.13 6.84
CA THR A 293 -7.05 -8.90 8.29
C THR A 293 -8.38 -8.66 9.01
N HIS A 294 -9.38 -8.09 8.33
CA HIS A 294 -10.73 -7.87 8.88
C HIS A 294 -11.65 -9.09 8.71
N GLY A 295 -11.17 -10.20 8.13
CA GLY A 295 -11.94 -11.39 7.85
C GLY A 295 -12.95 -11.23 6.71
N ILE A 296 -12.76 -10.23 5.84
CA ILE A 296 -13.67 -9.94 4.73
C ILE A 296 -13.26 -10.77 3.51
N GLN A 297 -14.22 -11.43 2.87
CA GLN A 297 -13.97 -12.20 1.65
C GLN A 297 -13.80 -11.25 0.46
N VAL A 298 -12.65 -11.34 -0.22
CA VAL A 298 -12.38 -10.52 -1.40
C VAL A 298 -12.97 -11.20 -2.63
N SER A 299 -13.89 -10.52 -3.30
CA SER A 299 -14.44 -10.88 -4.61
C SER A 299 -13.90 -9.90 -5.65
N MET A 300 -13.45 -10.41 -6.79
CA MET A 300 -13.03 -9.57 -7.91
C MET A 300 -13.79 -9.94 -9.17
N ASP A 301 -14.29 -8.93 -9.88
CA ASP A 301 -14.99 -9.13 -11.14
C ASP A 301 -14.11 -9.87 -12.14
N GLY A 302 -14.63 -10.93 -12.75
CA GLY A 302 -13.91 -11.67 -13.78
C GLY A 302 -13.94 -10.92 -15.13
N ILE A 303 -12.91 -11.14 -15.96
CA ILE A 303 -12.88 -10.69 -17.36
C ILE A 303 -14.16 -11.21 -18.06
N GLY A 304 -15.09 -10.29 -18.38
CA GLY A 304 -16.37 -10.60 -19.02
C GLY A 304 -17.63 -10.49 -18.15
N ARG A 305 -17.57 -9.94 -16.93
CA ARG A 305 -18.73 -9.77 -16.03
C ARG A 305 -19.03 -8.30 -15.69
N TRP A 306 -19.37 -7.53 -16.72
CA TRP A 306 -19.74 -6.11 -16.60
C TRP A 306 -20.98 -5.83 -15.76
N ARG A 307 -21.84 -6.83 -15.49
CA ARG A 307 -23.14 -6.63 -14.84
C ARG A 307 -23.04 -6.29 -13.35
N ASP A 308 -21.87 -6.51 -12.75
CA ASP A 308 -21.66 -6.46 -11.31
C ASP A 308 -21.26 -5.06 -10.84
N ASN A 309 -20.38 -4.37 -11.57
CA ASN A 309 -20.15 -2.93 -11.37
C ASN A 309 -21.32 -2.02 -11.75
N VAL A 310 -22.41 -2.55 -12.33
CA VAL A 310 -23.56 -1.75 -12.83
C VAL A 310 -24.15 -0.83 -11.76
N PHE A 311 -24.10 -1.20 -10.48
CA PHE A 311 -24.70 -0.39 -9.43
C PHE A 311 -23.87 0.84 -9.09
N ILE A 312 -22.54 0.69 -9.04
CA ILE A 312 -21.66 1.83 -8.86
C ILE A 312 -21.56 2.65 -10.17
N GLU A 313 -21.58 2.02 -11.35
CA GLU A 313 -21.69 2.74 -12.62
C GLU A 313 -22.96 3.60 -12.70
N ARG A 314 -24.10 3.09 -12.19
CA ARG A 314 -25.34 3.86 -12.09
C ARG A 314 -25.25 5.00 -11.08
N LEU A 315 -24.55 4.81 -9.97
CA LEU A 315 -24.23 5.88 -9.02
C LEU A 315 -23.42 6.98 -9.74
N TRP A 316 -22.36 6.62 -10.47
CA TRP A 316 -21.55 7.59 -11.22
C TRP A 316 -22.34 8.33 -12.27
N ARG A 317 -23.20 7.64 -13.01
CA ARG A 317 -24.08 8.30 -13.98
C ARG A 317 -25.00 9.31 -13.29
N SER A 318 -25.63 8.94 -12.17
CA SER A 318 -26.54 9.83 -11.45
C SER A 318 -25.77 11.04 -10.90
N LEU A 319 -24.66 10.82 -10.18
CA LEU A 319 -23.79 11.88 -9.67
C LEU A 319 -23.31 12.84 -10.76
N LYS A 320 -22.85 12.30 -11.89
CA LYS A 320 -22.28 13.13 -12.94
C LYS A 320 -23.32 14.00 -13.64
N TYR A 321 -24.47 13.43 -13.99
CA TYR A 321 -25.52 14.18 -14.67
C TYR A 321 -26.28 15.13 -13.74
N GLU A 322 -26.55 14.71 -12.50
CA GLU A 322 -27.40 15.45 -11.57
C GLU A 322 -26.61 16.48 -10.74
N GLU A 323 -25.29 16.34 -10.61
CA GLU A 323 -24.44 17.28 -9.85
C GLU A 323 -23.25 17.77 -10.68
N VAL A 324 -22.33 16.88 -11.07
CA VAL A 324 -20.99 17.29 -11.52
C VAL A 324 -21.01 18.09 -12.83
N TYR A 325 -21.82 17.71 -13.81
CA TYR A 325 -21.85 18.39 -15.10
C TYR A 325 -22.64 19.70 -15.06
N LEU A 326 -23.53 19.87 -14.08
CA LEU A 326 -24.25 21.11 -13.82
C LEU A 326 -23.37 22.14 -13.09
N HIS A 327 -22.39 21.68 -12.32
CA HIS A 327 -21.56 22.52 -11.46
C HIS A 327 -20.11 22.55 -11.97
N ALA A 328 -19.68 23.69 -12.52
CA ALA A 328 -18.29 23.90 -12.91
C ALA A 328 -17.40 24.22 -11.69
N TYR A 329 -17.01 23.20 -10.91
CA TYR A 329 -16.24 23.40 -9.68
C TYR A 329 -14.87 24.06 -9.91
N GLU A 330 -14.60 25.14 -9.17
CA GLU A 330 -13.33 25.89 -9.26
C GLU A 330 -12.28 25.41 -8.25
N THR A 331 -12.71 24.95 -7.07
CA THR A 331 -11.82 24.58 -5.96
C THR A 331 -12.12 23.19 -5.41
N VAL A 332 -11.11 22.55 -4.81
CA VAL A 332 -11.26 21.23 -4.18
C VAL A 332 -12.28 21.25 -3.03
N GLY A 333 -12.35 22.38 -2.29
CA GLY A 333 -13.33 22.60 -1.24
C GLY A 333 -14.76 22.58 -1.79
N ALA A 334 -15.02 23.36 -2.84
CA ALA A 334 -16.33 23.40 -3.50
C ALA A 334 -16.72 22.03 -4.08
N THR A 335 -15.78 21.31 -4.71
CA THR A 335 -16.03 19.94 -5.20
C THR A 335 -16.40 19.00 -4.05
N ARG A 336 -15.69 19.07 -2.92
CA ARG A 336 -15.96 18.23 -1.74
C ARG A 336 -17.35 18.51 -1.18
N GLU A 337 -17.72 19.78 -1.03
CA GLU A 337 -19.02 20.17 -0.50
C GLU A 337 -20.16 19.75 -1.42
N GLY A 338 -20.03 19.95 -2.74
CA GLY A 338 -21.05 19.55 -3.70
C GLY A 338 -21.24 18.04 -3.77
N VAL A 339 -20.14 17.27 -3.84
CA VAL A 339 -20.21 15.81 -3.74
C VAL A 339 -20.82 15.38 -2.40
N ALA A 340 -20.48 16.02 -1.28
CA ALA A 340 -21.07 15.70 0.02
C ALA A 340 -22.59 15.93 0.03
N ARG A 341 -23.05 17.09 -0.43
CA ARG A 341 -24.47 17.42 -0.54
C ARG A 341 -25.20 16.40 -1.42
N TYR A 342 -24.63 16.07 -2.57
CA TYR A 342 -25.23 15.09 -3.47
C TYR A 342 -25.29 13.68 -2.84
N MET A 343 -24.23 13.22 -2.17
CA MET A 343 -24.23 11.90 -1.52
C MET A 343 -25.28 11.82 -0.40
N THR A 344 -25.49 12.91 0.35
CA THR A 344 -26.58 13.01 1.33
C THR A 344 -27.94 12.94 0.64
N PHE A 345 -28.16 13.73 -0.42
CA PHE A 345 -29.39 13.68 -1.21
C PHE A 345 -29.67 12.29 -1.78
N TYR A 346 -28.65 11.67 -2.40
CA TYR A 346 -28.73 10.34 -3.00
C TYR A 346 -29.16 9.28 -1.98
N ASN A 347 -28.61 9.33 -0.77
CA ASN A 347 -28.90 8.35 0.26
C ASN A 347 -30.26 8.59 0.96
N GLN A 348 -30.58 9.84 1.27
CA GLN A 348 -31.67 10.19 2.20
C GLN A 348 -32.97 10.63 1.52
N ILE A 349 -32.88 11.16 0.31
CA ILE A 349 -34.00 11.86 -0.33
C ILE A 349 -34.36 11.23 -1.67
N ARG A 350 -33.35 10.86 -2.47
CA ARG A 350 -33.55 10.37 -3.84
C ARG A 350 -34.30 9.04 -3.82
N PRO A 351 -35.48 8.93 -4.47
CA PRO A 351 -36.19 7.67 -4.60
C PRO A 351 -35.54 6.79 -5.67
N HIS A 352 -35.41 5.50 -5.41
CA HIS A 352 -34.78 4.56 -6.33
C HIS A 352 -35.81 3.59 -6.89
N ARG A 353 -36.01 3.58 -8.21
CA ARG A 353 -36.92 2.64 -8.87
C ARG A 353 -36.57 1.17 -8.61
N ALA A 354 -35.29 0.86 -8.45
CA ALA A 354 -34.82 -0.49 -8.11
C ALA A 354 -35.12 -0.90 -6.64
N LEU A 355 -35.58 0.05 -5.82
CA LEU A 355 -35.93 -0.11 -4.41
C LEU A 355 -37.42 0.23 -4.17
N ASP A 356 -38.25 0.10 -5.21
CA ASP A 356 -39.68 0.40 -5.18
C ASP A 356 -40.00 1.84 -4.74
N GLY A 357 -39.16 2.79 -5.15
CA GLY A 357 -39.31 4.20 -4.82
C GLY A 357 -38.80 4.59 -3.43
N ARG A 358 -38.29 3.63 -2.63
CA ARG A 358 -37.64 3.92 -1.36
C ARG A 358 -36.23 4.51 -1.57
N THR A 359 -35.76 5.21 -0.54
CA THR A 359 -34.42 5.78 -0.48
C THR A 359 -33.40 4.73 -0.02
N PRO A 360 -32.13 4.80 -0.45
CA PRO A 360 -31.09 3.89 0.01
C PRO A 360 -30.93 3.81 1.53
N ASP A 361 -31.02 4.93 2.25
CA ASP A 361 -30.92 4.94 3.73
C ASP A 361 -32.02 4.10 4.38
N ARG A 362 -33.27 4.31 3.97
CA ARG A 362 -34.41 3.54 4.46
C ARG A 362 -34.21 2.03 4.29
N VAL A 363 -33.85 1.59 3.08
CA VAL A 363 -33.62 0.16 2.80
C VAL A 363 -32.43 -0.37 3.59
N TYR A 364 -31.37 0.42 3.73
CA TYR A 364 -30.18 0.02 4.46
C TYR A 364 -30.47 -0.28 5.94
N TRP A 365 -31.17 0.63 6.61
CA TRP A 365 -31.47 0.48 8.04
C TRP A 365 -32.57 -0.56 8.30
N GLU A 366 -33.58 -0.67 7.43
CA GLU A 366 -34.62 -1.71 7.51
C GLU A 366 -34.04 -3.14 7.35
N ASN A 367 -33.05 -3.30 6.47
CA ASN A 367 -32.48 -4.62 6.15
C ASN A 367 -31.16 -4.90 6.87
N ARG A 368 -30.80 -4.11 7.89
CA ARG A 368 -29.59 -4.35 8.68
C ARG A 368 -29.83 -5.55 9.59
N PRO A 369 -29.01 -6.61 9.52
CA PRO A 369 -29.16 -7.73 10.45
C PRO A 369 -28.97 -7.23 11.88
N ALA A 370 -29.76 -7.76 12.82
CA ALA A 370 -29.57 -7.51 14.23
C ALA A 370 -28.14 -7.90 14.62
N GLU A 371 -27.45 -7.05 15.37
CA GLU A 371 -26.12 -7.42 15.87
C GLU A 371 -26.26 -8.69 16.71
N PRO A 372 -25.38 -9.69 16.52
CA PRO A 372 -25.40 -10.87 17.38
C PRO A 372 -25.19 -10.39 18.81
N THR A 373 -26.21 -10.56 19.65
CA THR A 373 -26.12 -10.33 21.09
C THR A 373 -24.90 -11.11 21.58
N ALA A 374 -23.88 -10.40 22.09
CA ALA A 374 -22.71 -11.06 22.65
C ALA A 374 -23.17 -11.99 23.78
N ALA A 375 -23.00 -13.29 23.58
CA ALA A 375 -23.24 -14.34 24.57
C ALA A 375 -22.00 -14.51 25.46
#